data_AF-A0A950SWS4-F1
#
_entry.id   AF-A0A950SWS4-F1
#
_cell.length_a   1.000
_cell.length_b   1.000
_cell.length_c   1.000
_cell.angle_alpha   90.00
_cell.angle_beta   90.00
_cell.angle_gamma   90.00
#
_symmetry.space_group_name_H-M   'P 1'
#
loop_
_entity.id
_entity.type
_entity.pdbx_description
1 polymer ?
#
loop_
_entity_poly.entity_id
_entity_poly.type
_entity_poly.pdbx_seq_one_letter_code
_entity_poly.pdbx_strand_id
1 'polypeptide(L)'
;MSSSQLVIEHLRALAAPRRNNYFYGKRLDVPHFRMEQDYGKEKQWLLNRLSLGKGVLCGLDVTAKHGQVCVAPGVAIDGLGREIVVPLPTCIDPWAPPPLCCGEDPQLPPVDRNATRVVTLWLCYRECLADMMPVLVAECDIRQECAPGTIVETFALKITDGLPPELGDPMWSNALHPAPTPRPTPSPSASPSPTPSPTPSPSPTAPPGFTGLSVFTRPGALTSWPAPHQMSERELLCSLLENDCCPPAGDPCVPIAALLLQGGEIAQLETCRYRPRIYSNAVLLDLILCLMLRIEECCGQPVPTPSPTPRPTPTATPTPPPTPTPIPSLGSTLRVRGVSLINAAGASLQSLNEPGGAMQLSRQQAASVIRVNFVGALDPRTVVAGVPARGDDPNKFTFLVERKGSAYPQDVVPGTITGANAAQAQFQFIDGPFPAGEYLVTLAGTPDAAIGRPAILAMNGSALDGEPTQLPSGNGAPGGNFVFSFIIG
;
A
#
# COMPACT_ATOMS: atom_id res chain seq x y z
N MET A 1 25.02 15.94 30.11
CA MET A 1 23.83 15.82 29.23
C MET A 1 22.63 16.29 30.03
N SER A 2 21.79 17.16 29.47
CA SER A 2 20.56 17.59 30.17
C SER A 2 19.62 16.40 30.36
N SER A 3 18.79 16.39 31.41
CA SER A 3 17.79 15.34 31.67
C SER A 3 16.93 15.05 30.42
N SER A 4 16.56 16.08 29.67
CA SER A 4 15.82 15.96 28.42
C SER A 4 16.58 15.23 27.30
N GLN A 5 17.91 15.35 27.24
CA GLN A 5 18.73 14.65 26.24
C GLN A 5 18.81 13.14 26.53
N LEU A 6 18.87 12.74 27.80
CA LEU A 6 18.90 11.33 28.19
C LEU A 6 17.58 10.63 27.85
N VAL A 7 16.45 11.30 28.04
CA VAL A 7 15.13 10.77 27.68
C VAL A 7 15.01 10.61 26.15
N ILE A 8 15.49 11.59 25.38
CA ILE A 8 15.48 11.51 23.92
C ILE A 8 16.30 10.31 23.44
N GLU A 9 17.52 10.12 23.97
CA GLU A 9 18.35 8.97 23.59
C GLU A 9 17.71 7.64 24.01
N HIS A 10 17.06 7.57 25.17
CA HIS A 10 16.30 6.39 25.58
C HIS A 10 15.18 6.05 24.59
N LEU A 11 14.38 7.05 24.21
CA LEU A 11 13.26 6.89 23.28
C LEU A 11 13.70 6.68 21.83
N ARG A 12 14.96 6.89 21.48
CA ARG A 12 15.52 6.53 20.17
C ARG A 12 15.85 5.04 20.10
N ALA A 13 16.38 4.48 21.19
CA ALA A 13 16.70 3.06 21.28
C ALA A 13 15.44 2.19 21.30
N LEU A 14 15.55 0.94 20.84
CA LEU A 14 14.54 -0.08 21.08
C LEU A 14 14.75 -0.66 22.49
N ALA A 15 13.74 -0.51 23.35
CA ALA A 15 13.68 -1.12 24.67
C ALA A 15 12.50 -2.09 24.77
N ALA A 16 12.73 -3.27 25.33
CA ALA A 16 11.65 -4.20 25.61
C ALA A 16 10.79 -3.65 26.76
N PRO A 17 9.45 -3.59 26.61
CA PRO A 17 8.59 -2.95 27.60
C PRO A 17 8.56 -3.77 28.89
N ARG A 18 8.70 -3.07 30.02
CA ARG A 18 8.71 -3.68 31.37
C ARG A 18 7.48 -3.20 32.13
N ARG A 19 6.79 -4.11 32.81
CA ARG A 19 5.61 -3.81 33.63
C ARG A 19 5.70 -4.45 35.00
N ASN A 20 4.93 -3.91 35.94
CA ASN A 20 4.85 -4.42 37.29
C ASN A 20 4.18 -5.80 37.31
N ASN A 21 4.80 -6.76 37.98
CA ASN A 21 4.17 -8.04 38.28
C ASN A 21 3.52 -7.98 39.67
N TYR A 22 2.20 -8.11 39.73
CA TYR A 22 1.41 -8.07 40.97
C TYR A 22 1.42 -9.45 41.65
N PHE A 23 1.69 -9.46 42.96
CA PHE A 23 1.57 -10.66 43.79
C PHE A 23 1.06 -10.27 45.18
N TYR A 24 0.46 -11.23 45.89
CA TYR A 24 -0.13 -10.99 47.20
C TYR A 24 0.94 -10.56 48.22
N GLY A 25 0.67 -9.49 48.97
CA GLY A 25 1.61 -8.93 49.94
C GLY A 25 2.73 -8.06 49.34
N LYS A 26 2.73 -7.82 48.02
CA LYS A 26 3.68 -6.89 47.40
C LYS A 26 3.40 -5.46 47.86
N ARG A 27 4.39 -4.81 48.47
CA ARG A 27 4.34 -3.35 48.74
C ARG A 27 4.55 -2.58 47.43
N LEU A 28 3.59 -1.73 47.10
CA LEU A 28 3.70 -0.79 45.99
C LEU A 28 4.16 0.57 46.51
N ASP A 29 4.93 1.27 45.70
CA ASP A 29 5.51 2.58 46.03
C ASP A 29 5.69 3.38 44.73
N VAL A 30 6.08 4.65 44.81
CA VAL A 30 6.18 5.58 43.67
C VAL A 30 6.89 4.97 42.43
N PRO A 31 8.04 4.26 42.55
CA PRO A 31 8.69 3.65 41.38
C PRO A 31 7.84 2.60 40.67
N HIS A 32 7.00 1.86 41.39
CA HIS A 32 6.11 0.86 40.80
C HIS A 32 4.99 1.52 39.99
N PHE A 33 4.42 2.61 40.49
CA PHE A 33 3.38 3.35 39.77
C PHE A 33 3.95 4.13 38.58
N ARG A 34 5.17 4.65 38.69
CA ARG A 34 5.89 5.23 37.55
C ARG A 34 6.14 4.20 36.46
N MET A 35 6.59 2.99 36.82
CA MET A 35 6.78 1.88 35.88
C MET A 35 5.51 1.55 35.08
N GLU A 36 4.34 1.56 35.73
CA GLU A 36 3.07 1.30 35.03
C GLU A 36 2.69 2.43 34.06
N GLN A 37 2.95 3.69 34.41
CA GLN A 37 2.75 4.82 33.50
C GLN A 37 3.71 4.77 32.31
N ASP A 38 5.00 4.53 32.58
CA ASP A 38 6.04 4.46 31.54
C ASP A 38 5.77 3.28 30.60
N TYR A 39 5.32 2.12 31.12
CA TYR A 39 4.90 0.99 30.29
C TYR A 39 3.81 1.37 29.27
N GLY A 40 2.79 2.11 29.71
CA GLY A 40 1.70 2.56 28.84
C GLY A 40 2.18 3.55 27.79
N LYS A 41 2.81 4.65 28.25
CA LYS A 41 3.31 5.74 27.40
C LYS A 41 4.31 5.23 26.37
N GLU A 42 5.36 4.55 26.80
CA GLU A 42 6.44 4.12 25.90
C GLU A 42 5.95 3.07 24.89
N LYS A 43 5.03 2.19 25.28
CA LYS A 43 4.43 1.23 24.34
C LYS A 43 3.59 1.92 23.26
N GLN A 44 2.80 2.92 23.65
CA GLN A 44 2.02 3.74 22.71
C GLN A 44 2.93 4.55 21.80
N TRP A 45 3.94 5.22 22.35
CA TRP A 45 4.90 6.00 21.58
C TRP A 45 5.68 5.11 20.61
N LEU A 46 6.12 3.92 21.03
CA LEU A 46 6.79 2.96 20.14
C LEU A 46 5.88 2.54 18.98
N LEU A 47 4.60 2.22 19.27
CA LEU A 47 3.64 1.86 18.24
C LEU A 47 3.42 3.02 17.26
N ASN A 48 3.17 4.23 17.76
CA ASN A 48 2.99 5.42 16.93
C ASN A 48 4.23 5.69 16.06
N ARG A 49 5.42 5.62 16.65
CA ARG A 49 6.70 5.84 15.95
C ARG A 49 6.89 4.86 14.79
N LEU A 50 6.61 3.58 14.99
CA LEU A 50 6.88 2.53 14.01
C LEU A 50 5.73 2.31 13.01
N SER A 51 4.49 2.68 13.34
CA SER A 51 3.33 2.45 12.47
C SER A 51 2.82 3.70 11.76
N LEU A 52 2.88 4.87 12.41
CA LEU A 52 2.38 6.13 11.87
C LEU A 52 3.52 7.05 11.39
N GLY A 53 4.64 7.04 12.13
CA GLY A 53 5.75 7.96 11.91
C GLY A 53 5.45 9.38 12.41
N LYS A 54 6.29 10.32 11.98
CA LYS A 54 6.25 11.73 12.37
C LYS A 54 5.31 12.52 11.46
N GLY A 55 4.37 13.28 12.03
CA GLY A 55 3.51 14.16 11.25
C GLY A 55 2.23 14.61 11.93
N VAL A 56 1.41 15.36 11.21
CA VAL A 56 0.13 15.91 11.66
C VAL A 56 -1.00 14.95 11.34
N LEU A 57 -1.81 14.62 12.34
CA LEU A 57 -3.02 13.80 12.19
C LEU A 57 -4.22 14.65 11.74
N CYS A 58 -4.47 15.77 12.44
CA CYS A 58 -5.59 16.66 12.14
C CYS A 58 -5.35 18.09 12.66
N GLY A 59 -6.13 19.06 12.17
CA GLY A 59 -6.11 20.45 12.64
C GLY A 59 -4.78 21.15 12.38
N LEU A 60 -4.23 21.92 13.32
CA LEU A 60 -2.90 22.56 13.23
C LEU A 60 -2.67 23.42 11.98
N ASP A 61 -3.73 24.04 11.46
CA ASP A 61 -3.62 25.01 10.38
C ASP A 61 -2.87 26.25 10.88
N VAL A 62 -1.91 26.72 10.09
CA VAL A 62 -1.08 27.88 10.43
C VAL A 62 -1.57 29.08 9.65
N THR A 63 -1.80 30.19 10.34
CA THR A 63 -2.22 31.46 9.74
C THR A 63 -1.35 32.59 10.25
N ALA A 64 -1.04 33.56 9.39
CA ALA A 64 -0.36 34.80 9.77
C ALA A 64 -1.41 35.92 9.91
N LYS A 65 -1.49 36.54 11.09
CA LYS A 65 -2.38 37.68 11.35
C LYS A 65 -1.67 38.69 12.25
N HIS A 66 -1.72 39.97 11.87
CA HIS A 66 -1.18 41.08 12.68
C HIS A 66 0.29 40.88 13.14
N GLY A 67 1.15 40.36 12.28
CA GLY A 67 2.56 40.07 12.62
C GLY A 67 2.77 38.87 13.54
N GLN A 68 1.71 38.15 13.91
CA GLN A 68 1.76 36.91 14.68
C GLN A 68 1.47 35.70 13.80
N VAL A 69 2.02 34.56 14.21
CA VAL A 69 1.74 33.26 13.62
C VAL A 69 0.85 32.49 14.57
N CYS A 70 -0.36 32.15 14.12
CA CYS A 70 -1.36 31.45 14.90
C CYS A 70 -1.54 30.02 14.39
N VAL A 71 -1.49 29.06 15.31
CA VAL A 71 -1.71 27.63 15.07
C VAL A 71 -3.09 27.27 15.59
N ALA A 72 -3.95 26.73 14.74
CA ALA A 72 -5.28 26.25 15.11
C ALA A 72 -5.20 24.95 15.95
N PRO A 73 -6.26 24.58 16.69
CA PRO A 73 -6.31 23.34 17.43
C PRO A 73 -6.05 22.12 16.54
N GLY A 74 -5.46 21.07 17.08
CA GLY A 74 -5.18 19.84 16.35
C GLY A 74 -4.21 18.90 17.06
N VAL A 75 -3.83 17.84 16.36
CA VAL A 75 -3.03 16.74 16.92
C VAL A 75 -1.91 16.34 15.96
N ALA A 76 -0.72 16.12 16.50
CA ALA A 76 0.44 15.59 15.78
C ALA A 76 1.16 14.48 16.54
N ILE A 77 1.95 13.69 15.82
CA ILE A 77 2.90 12.71 16.34
C ILE A 77 4.31 13.20 16.02
N ASP A 78 5.18 13.28 17.03
CA ASP A 78 6.57 13.69 16.85
C ASP A 78 7.47 12.53 16.38
N GLY A 79 8.75 12.81 16.10
CA GLY A 79 9.72 11.81 15.63
C GLY A 79 10.05 10.70 16.62
N LEU A 80 9.60 10.81 17.88
CA LEU A 80 9.75 9.78 18.90
C LEU A 80 8.43 9.03 19.15
N GLY A 81 7.36 9.38 18.42
CA GLY A 81 6.04 8.76 18.56
C GLY A 81 5.13 9.40 19.61
N ARG A 82 5.53 10.54 20.18
CA ARG A 82 4.77 11.22 21.23
C ARG A 82 3.61 12.01 20.63
N GLU A 83 2.45 11.89 21.24
CA GLU A 83 1.25 12.62 20.86
C GLU A 83 1.33 14.05 21.36
N ILE A 84 1.09 15.01 20.46
CA ILE A 84 1.07 16.44 20.77
C ILE A 84 -0.33 16.96 20.49
N VAL A 85 -1.00 17.43 21.53
CA VAL A 85 -2.34 18.03 21.44
C VAL A 85 -2.24 19.53 21.61
N VAL A 86 -2.74 20.27 20.62
CA VAL A 86 -2.96 21.73 20.70
C VAL A 86 -4.46 21.94 20.89
N PRO A 87 -4.94 22.22 22.12
CA PRO A 87 -6.38 22.27 22.39
C PRO A 87 -7.05 23.57 21.96
N LEU A 88 -6.28 24.67 21.88
CA LEU A 88 -6.80 26.02 21.61
C LEU A 88 -5.91 26.76 20.60
N PRO A 89 -6.46 27.71 19.83
CA PRO A 89 -5.66 28.55 18.94
C PRO A 89 -4.55 29.25 19.71
N THR A 90 -3.31 29.08 19.27
CA THR A 90 -2.13 29.62 19.96
C THR A 90 -1.32 30.47 19.00
N CYS A 91 -1.11 31.74 19.34
CA CYS A 91 -0.38 32.69 18.53
C CYS A 91 0.97 33.01 19.17
N ILE A 92 2.02 33.11 18.35
CA ILE A 92 3.35 33.53 18.79
C ILE A 92 3.88 34.66 17.90
N ASP A 93 4.69 35.53 18.49
CA ASP A 93 5.51 36.49 17.75
C ASP A 93 6.76 35.74 17.24
N PRO A 94 6.99 35.66 15.91
CA PRO A 94 8.10 34.88 15.39
C PRO A 94 9.49 35.49 15.65
N TRP A 95 9.54 36.73 16.17
CA TRP A 95 10.77 37.39 16.63
C TRP A 95 10.95 37.31 18.15
N ALA A 96 9.96 36.81 18.89
CA ALA A 96 10.05 36.63 20.34
C ALA A 96 10.65 35.25 20.70
N PRO A 97 11.37 35.13 21.83
CA PRO A 97 11.76 33.83 22.33
C PRO A 97 10.52 32.97 22.63
N PRO A 98 10.61 31.65 22.46
CA PRO A 98 9.48 30.76 22.69
C PRO A 98 9.02 30.87 24.16
N PRO A 99 7.71 30.90 24.43
CA PRO A 99 7.20 30.97 25.78
C PRO A 99 7.60 29.72 26.58
N LEU A 100 8.05 29.93 27.81
CA LEU A 100 8.44 28.86 28.73
C LEU A 100 7.31 28.52 29.69
N CYS A 101 7.21 27.24 30.02
CA CYS A 101 6.43 26.84 31.19
C CYS A 101 7.19 27.30 32.43
N CYS A 102 6.52 28.07 33.30
CA CYS A 102 6.99 28.35 34.65
C CYS A 102 8.26 29.21 34.80
N GLY A 103 8.38 30.29 34.01
CA GLY A 103 9.03 31.52 34.50
C GLY A 103 10.55 31.54 34.69
N GLU A 104 11.34 30.79 33.93
CA GLU A 104 12.77 31.07 33.79
C GLU A 104 13.05 31.66 32.41
N ASP A 105 13.70 32.82 32.37
CA ASP A 105 14.02 33.59 31.18
C ASP A 105 15.40 33.13 30.64
N PRO A 106 15.47 32.40 29.52
CA PRO A 106 16.71 32.14 28.86
C PRO A 106 16.97 33.40 28.04
N GLN A 107 17.97 34.17 28.45
CA GLN A 107 18.52 35.29 27.69
C GLN A 107 18.97 34.81 26.30
N LEU A 108 18.03 34.61 25.38
CA LEU A 108 18.32 34.51 23.96
C LEU A 108 18.52 35.94 23.46
N PRO A 109 19.55 36.18 22.65
CA PRO A 109 19.78 37.50 22.07
C PRO A 109 18.54 37.93 21.27
N PRO A 110 18.13 39.20 21.37
CA PRO A 110 16.98 39.71 20.64
C PRO A 110 17.18 39.52 19.13
N VAL A 111 16.16 38.98 18.47
CA VAL A 111 16.17 38.75 17.03
C VAL A 111 16.00 40.08 16.31
N ASP A 112 16.93 40.43 15.41
CA ASP A 112 16.80 41.62 14.56
C ASP A 112 15.54 41.53 13.69
N ARG A 113 14.57 42.42 13.97
CA ARG A 113 13.27 42.47 13.28
C ARG A 113 13.38 42.90 11.81
N ASN A 114 14.42 43.63 11.44
CA ASN A 114 14.60 44.13 10.08
C ASN A 114 15.34 43.15 9.17
N ALA A 115 15.98 42.12 9.74
CA ALA A 115 16.70 41.13 8.97
C ALA A 115 15.74 40.23 8.18
N THR A 116 15.97 40.11 6.87
CA THR A 116 15.31 39.10 6.04
C THR A 116 15.83 37.72 6.43
N ARG A 117 14.94 36.84 6.87
CA ARG A 117 15.30 35.47 7.30
C ARG A 117 14.23 34.47 6.91
N VAL A 118 14.67 33.28 6.56
CA VAL A 118 13.80 32.12 6.37
C VAL A 118 13.86 31.31 7.66
N VAL A 119 12.70 31.03 8.25
CA VAL A 119 12.60 30.30 9.51
C VAL A 119 11.59 29.16 9.40
N THR A 120 11.77 28.15 10.24
CA THR A 120 10.84 27.03 10.39
C THR A 120 10.11 27.12 11.71
N LEU A 121 8.78 26.97 11.66
CA LEU A 121 7.94 26.78 12.83
C LEU A 121 7.79 25.28 13.14
N TRP A 122 8.24 24.89 14.32
CA TRP A 122 8.20 23.54 14.84
C TRP A 122 7.19 23.39 15.97
N LEU A 123 6.47 22.28 15.97
CA LEU A 123 5.63 21.83 17.07
C LEU A 123 6.35 20.72 17.84
N CYS A 124 6.64 20.96 19.11
CA CYS A 124 7.42 20.08 19.98
C CYS A 124 6.56 19.54 21.13
N TYR A 125 6.71 18.26 21.46
CA TYR A 125 6.18 17.72 22.71
C TYR A 125 6.94 18.30 23.90
N ARG A 126 6.21 18.62 24.98
CA ARG A 126 6.75 19.13 26.23
C ARG A 126 5.94 18.59 27.40
N GLU A 127 6.59 18.27 28.51
CA GLU A 127 5.92 18.02 29.79
C GLU A 127 6.13 19.23 30.71
N CYS A 128 5.08 19.69 31.37
CA CYS A 128 5.16 20.76 32.35
C CYS A 128 4.69 20.26 33.72
N LEU A 129 5.49 20.54 34.74
CA LEU A 129 5.21 20.20 36.13
C LEU A 129 4.28 21.26 36.73
N ALA A 130 3.14 20.82 37.26
CA ALA A 130 2.08 21.68 37.78
C ALA A 130 1.60 21.22 39.16
N ASP A 131 0.72 22.00 39.77
CA ASP A 131 0.07 21.71 41.05
C ASP A 131 1.06 21.42 42.18
N MET A 132 1.93 22.39 42.47
CA MET A 132 2.92 22.30 43.55
C MET A 132 2.22 22.07 44.90
N MET A 133 2.64 21.02 45.59
CA MET A 133 2.08 20.57 46.86
C MET A 133 3.19 20.30 47.89
N PRO A 134 2.91 20.47 49.19
CA PRO A 134 3.90 20.23 50.22
C PRO A 134 4.29 18.74 50.30
N VAL A 135 5.58 18.46 50.45
CA VAL A 135 6.07 17.09 50.65
C VAL A 135 5.93 16.73 52.12
N LEU A 136 5.02 15.80 52.44
CA LEU A 136 4.72 15.40 53.83
C LEU A 136 5.83 14.56 54.48
N VAL A 137 6.62 13.85 53.66
CA VAL A 137 7.74 13.01 54.11
C VAL A 137 8.92 13.27 53.19
N ALA A 138 9.91 14.02 53.69
CA ALA A 138 11.17 14.24 52.97
C ALA A 138 12.12 13.07 53.18
N GLU A 139 12.89 12.71 52.15
CA GLU A 139 14.05 11.84 52.33
C GLU A 139 15.08 12.55 53.23
N CYS A 140 15.78 11.79 54.08
CA CYS A 140 16.67 12.33 55.13
C CYS A 140 17.72 13.34 54.62
N ASP A 141 18.07 13.28 53.34
CA ASP A 141 19.14 14.08 52.72
C ASP A 141 18.65 15.24 51.84
N ILE A 142 17.33 15.37 51.58
CA ILE A 142 16.78 16.41 50.67
C ILE A 142 15.50 16.99 51.27
N ARG A 143 15.59 18.19 51.85
CA ARG A 143 14.40 18.95 52.28
C ARG A 143 13.77 19.66 51.09
N GLN A 144 13.10 18.91 50.22
CA GLN A 144 12.16 19.50 49.28
C GLN A 144 10.87 19.81 50.04
N GLU A 145 10.57 21.09 50.24
CA GLU A 145 9.37 21.54 50.96
C GLU A 145 8.11 21.37 50.10
N CYS A 146 8.25 21.47 48.76
CA CYS A 146 7.19 21.29 47.79
C CYS A 146 7.66 20.46 46.58
N ALA A 147 6.72 19.69 46.01
CA ALA A 147 6.92 18.92 44.78
C ALA A 147 5.67 19.06 43.88
N PRO A 148 5.82 18.93 42.55
CA PRO A 148 4.68 18.99 41.63
C PRO A 148 3.79 17.76 41.79
N GLY A 149 2.49 17.98 41.89
CA GLY A 149 1.47 16.93 41.95
C GLY A 149 1.08 16.37 40.58
N THR A 150 1.26 17.16 39.53
CA THR A 150 0.75 16.84 38.20
C THR A 150 1.83 17.04 37.14
N ILE A 151 1.87 16.12 36.17
CA ILE A 151 2.60 16.28 34.91
C ILE A 151 1.55 16.57 33.83
N VAL A 152 1.66 17.72 33.18
CA VAL A 152 0.82 18.10 32.05
C VAL A 152 1.60 17.86 30.77
N GLU A 153 1.16 16.87 29.98
CA GLU A 153 1.63 16.71 28.60
C GLU A 153 1.08 17.85 27.76
N THR A 154 1.97 18.62 27.16
CA THR A 154 1.67 19.85 26.43
C THR A 154 2.60 20.01 25.22
N PHE A 155 2.60 21.20 24.63
CA PHE A 155 3.37 21.49 23.44
C PHE A 155 4.22 22.75 23.59
N ALA A 156 5.18 22.90 22.70
CA ALA A 156 5.95 24.11 22.52
C ALA A 156 6.05 24.44 21.03
N LEU A 157 5.87 25.73 20.71
CA LEU A 157 6.19 26.25 19.40
C LEU A 157 7.63 26.75 19.43
N LYS A 158 8.46 26.21 18.54
CA LYS A 158 9.89 26.56 18.42
C LYS A 158 10.14 27.11 17.03
N ILE A 159 10.95 28.15 16.95
CA ILE A 159 11.40 28.73 15.68
C ILE A 159 12.89 28.50 15.54
N THR A 160 13.32 28.04 14.38
CA THR A 160 14.74 27.92 14.02
C THR A 160 14.98 28.57 12.68
N ASP A 161 16.15 29.14 12.47
CA ASP A 161 16.55 29.62 11.14
C ASP A 161 16.72 28.44 10.17
N GLY A 162 16.46 28.70 8.89
CA GLY A 162 16.52 27.72 7.81
C GLY A 162 15.19 27.02 7.53
N LEU A 163 15.18 26.23 6.46
CA LEU A 163 14.05 25.39 6.05
C LEU A 163 14.17 23.98 6.64
N PRO A 164 13.05 23.29 6.90
CA PRO A 164 13.10 21.89 7.29
C PRO A 164 13.41 21.01 6.06
N PRO A 165 13.77 19.74 6.27
CA PRO A 165 13.89 18.78 5.17
C PRO A 165 12.58 18.72 4.35
N GLU A 166 12.70 18.69 3.02
CA GLU A 166 11.52 18.62 2.15
C GLU A 166 10.81 17.27 2.30
N LEU A 167 9.48 17.30 2.31
CA LEU A 167 8.64 16.10 2.29
C LEU A 167 8.40 15.70 0.85
N GLY A 168 8.75 14.46 0.50
CA GLY A 168 8.19 13.85 -0.71
C GLY A 168 9.00 14.00 -2.01
N ASP A 169 10.25 14.47 -1.96
CA ASP A 169 11.22 14.13 -3.01
C ASP A 169 12.14 13.03 -2.51
N PRO A 170 11.68 11.78 -2.46
CA PRO A 170 12.57 10.73 -2.12
C PRO A 170 13.60 10.59 -3.24
N MET A 171 14.87 10.58 -2.87
CA MET A 171 15.97 10.11 -3.72
C MET A 171 15.64 8.75 -4.39
N TRP A 172 14.73 7.97 -3.81
CA TRP A 172 14.26 6.71 -4.36
C TRP A 172 13.30 6.83 -5.55
N SER A 173 12.58 7.93 -5.75
CA SER A 173 11.70 8.11 -6.93
C SER A 173 12.53 8.13 -8.23
N ASN A 174 13.68 8.79 -8.20
CA ASN A 174 14.69 8.76 -9.25
C ASN A 174 15.34 7.37 -9.41
N ALA A 175 15.37 6.56 -8.36
CA ALA A 175 15.87 5.17 -8.41
C ALA A 175 14.84 4.21 -9.02
N LEU A 176 13.54 4.44 -8.78
CA LEU A 176 12.41 3.68 -9.36
C LEU A 176 12.12 4.07 -10.81
N HIS A 177 12.36 5.33 -11.17
CA HIS A 177 12.20 5.86 -12.52
C HIS A 177 13.45 6.67 -12.93
N PRO A 178 14.55 6.02 -13.32
CA PRO A 178 15.65 6.73 -13.93
C PRO A 178 15.14 7.43 -15.19
N ALA A 179 15.40 8.73 -15.30
CA ALA A 179 14.99 9.51 -16.47
C ALA A 179 15.40 8.80 -17.76
N PRO A 180 14.55 8.75 -18.80
CA PRO A 180 14.89 8.06 -20.04
C PRO A 180 16.16 8.68 -20.62
N THR A 181 17.23 7.88 -20.67
CA THR A 181 18.48 8.27 -21.32
C THR A 181 18.12 8.67 -22.75
N PRO A 182 18.46 9.88 -23.23
CA PRO A 182 18.14 10.28 -24.58
C PRO A 182 18.74 9.23 -25.53
N ARG A 183 17.86 8.57 -26.29
CA ARG A 183 18.27 7.61 -27.33
C ARG A 183 19.26 8.35 -28.23
N PRO A 184 20.49 7.85 -28.42
CA PRO A 184 21.42 8.51 -29.32
C PRO A 184 20.77 8.54 -30.70
N THR A 185 20.49 9.75 -31.18
CA THR A 185 20.12 9.99 -32.57
C THR A 185 21.19 9.32 -33.43
N PRO A 186 20.84 8.43 -34.38
CA PRO A 186 21.83 7.85 -35.27
C PRO A 186 22.46 8.99 -36.07
N SER A 187 23.68 9.37 -35.68
CA SER A 187 24.48 10.35 -36.40
C SER A 187 24.90 9.70 -37.72
N PRO A 188 24.77 10.41 -38.87
CA PRO A 188 25.08 9.84 -40.17
C PRO A 188 26.57 9.45 -40.25
N SER A 189 26.78 8.20 -40.67
CA SER A 189 28.07 7.60 -40.98
C SER A 189 28.91 8.51 -41.88
N ALA A 190 30.13 8.83 -41.43
CA ALA A 190 31.19 9.36 -42.27
C ALA A 190 32.41 8.42 -42.22
N SER A 191 32.91 8.17 -43.42
CA SER A 191 34.01 7.30 -43.89
C SER A 191 35.36 7.37 -43.12
N PRO A 192 36.29 6.42 -43.38
CA PRO A 192 37.35 6.02 -42.46
C PRO A 192 38.71 6.74 -42.64
N SER A 193 39.60 6.46 -41.66
CA SER A 193 41.08 6.44 -41.73
C SER A 193 41.83 7.69 -41.20
N PRO A 194 43.11 7.61 -40.75
CA PRO A 194 43.97 6.44 -40.45
C PRO A 194 44.59 6.42 -39.03
N THR A 195 45.09 5.23 -38.71
CA THR A 195 45.97 4.79 -37.60
C THR A 195 47.25 5.63 -37.38
N PRO A 196 47.74 5.74 -36.13
CA PRO A 196 49.07 5.20 -35.77
C PRO A 196 49.03 4.44 -34.42
N SER A 197 49.40 3.15 -34.37
CA SER A 197 50.72 2.53 -34.14
C SER A 197 51.17 2.47 -32.65
N PRO A 198 51.73 1.35 -32.16
CA PRO A 198 51.58 0.85 -30.79
C PRO A 198 52.79 1.14 -29.88
N THR A 199 52.76 0.64 -28.62
CA THR A 199 53.87 0.09 -27.77
C THR A 199 53.69 0.50 -26.28
N PRO A 200 54.10 -0.27 -25.23
CA PRO A 200 54.05 -1.71 -24.96
C PRO A 200 53.37 -2.08 -23.61
N SER A 201 53.26 -3.40 -23.39
CA SER A 201 52.89 -4.16 -22.16
C SER A 201 53.92 -4.00 -21.02
N PRO A 202 53.57 -4.35 -19.75
CA PRO A 202 53.94 -5.70 -19.27
C PRO A 202 52.89 -6.42 -18.39
N SER A 203 52.62 -7.69 -18.75
CA SER A 203 52.73 -8.99 -18.02
C SER A 203 52.52 -9.14 -16.48
N PRO A 204 52.26 -10.39 -16.00
CA PRO A 204 51.27 -10.71 -14.97
C PRO A 204 51.86 -11.14 -13.62
N THR A 205 51.02 -11.33 -12.60
CA THR A 205 51.38 -12.07 -11.38
C THR A 205 50.17 -12.86 -10.87
N ALA A 206 50.40 -14.15 -10.58
CA ALA A 206 49.46 -15.13 -10.03
C ALA A 206 49.88 -15.52 -8.59
N PRO A 207 49.30 -16.58 -7.98
CA PRO A 207 48.40 -16.60 -6.81
C PRO A 207 49.11 -17.01 -5.49
N PRO A 208 48.38 -17.18 -4.36
CA PRO A 208 48.03 -18.54 -3.89
C PRO A 208 46.60 -18.58 -3.28
N GLY A 209 45.85 -19.68 -3.14
CA GLY A 209 46.18 -21.06 -2.80
C GLY A 209 45.93 -21.27 -1.31
N PHE A 210 44.76 -21.78 -0.88
CA PHE A 210 44.60 -22.40 0.45
C PHE A 210 43.45 -23.42 0.51
N THR A 211 43.79 -24.50 1.19
CA THR A 211 43.13 -25.78 1.43
C THR A 211 42.10 -25.75 2.57
N GLY A 212 41.10 -26.65 2.53
CA GLY A 212 40.66 -27.33 3.75
C GLY A 212 39.15 -27.56 3.95
N LEU A 213 38.84 -28.82 4.30
CA LEU A 213 37.69 -29.35 5.04
C LEU A 213 36.38 -29.64 4.28
N SER A 214 36.30 -30.90 3.81
CA SER A 214 35.05 -31.61 3.61
C SER A 214 34.38 -31.92 4.95
N VAL A 215 33.17 -31.40 5.14
CA VAL A 215 32.21 -31.89 6.16
C VAL A 215 30.98 -32.42 5.41
N PHE A 216 30.68 -33.69 5.63
CA PHE A 216 29.45 -34.35 5.22
C PHE A 216 28.25 -33.75 5.97
N THR A 217 27.19 -33.31 5.28
CA THR A 217 25.85 -33.20 5.87
C THR A 217 24.73 -33.25 4.81
N ARG A 218 23.85 -34.25 4.96
CA ARG A 218 22.45 -34.48 4.47
C ARG A 218 21.95 -33.90 3.12
N PRO A 219 21.18 -34.68 2.33
CA PRO A 219 20.53 -34.19 1.11
C PRO A 219 19.26 -33.38 1.44
N GLY A 220 19.15 -32.18 0.86
CA GLY A 220 17.90 -31.40 0.80
C GLY A 220 17.90 -30.03 1.46
N ALA A 221 19.04 -29.34 1.59
CA ALA A 221 19.06 -27.91 1.89
C ALA A 221 19.40 -27.14 0.61
N LEU A 222 18.63 -26.09 0.29
CA LEU A 222 19.04 -25.10 -0.70
C LEU A 222 20.37 -24.49 -0.22
N THR A 223 21.48 -24.88 -0.83
CA THR A 223 22.84 -24.49 -0.41
C THR A 223 23.27 -23.13 -0.94
N SER A 224 22.46 -22.49 -1.78
CA SER A 224 22.68 -21.13 -2.24
C SER A 224 21.39 -20.51 -2.73
N TRP A 225 21.30 -19.19 -2.62
CA TRP A 225 20.23 -18.40 -3.24
C TRP A 225 20.30 -18.56 -4.77
N PRO A 226 19.16 -18.60 -5.48
CA PRO A 226 19.14 -18.68 -6.94
C PRO A 226 19.93 -17.50 -7.56
N ALA A 227 20.51 -17.75 -8.74
CA ALA A 227 21.36 -16.82 -9.49
C ALA A 227 20.74 -15.41 -9.63
N PRO A 228 21.55 -14.34 -9.81
CA PRO A 228 21.06 -12.96 -9.84
C PRO A 228 19.92 -12.78 -10.87
N HIS A 229 18.72 -12.52 -10.35
CA HIS A 229 17.51 -12.21 -11.10
C HIS A 229 17.37 -10.68 -11.20
N GLN A 230 16.68 -10.17 -12.23
CA GLN A 230 16.30 -8.75 -12.27
C GLN A 230 15.43 -8.44 -11.05
N MET A 231 15.81 -7.45 -10.24
CA MET A 231 15.02 -7.13 -9.04
C MET A 231 13.58 -6.84 -9.44
N SER A 232 12.64 -7.60 -8.88
CA SER A 232 11.23 -7.29 -8.94
C SER A 232 10.97 -5.93 -8.30
N GLU A 233 9.89 -5.26 -8.68
CA GLU A 233 9.46 -4.00 -8.04
C GLU A 233 9.32 -4.16 -6.53
N ARG A 234 8.92 -5.36 -6.08
CA ARG A 234 8.85 -5.70 -4.66
C ARG A 234 10.22 -5.75 -4.00
N GLU A 235 11.23 -6.34 -4.64
CA GLU A 235 12.60 -6.36 -4.11
C GLU A 235 13.21 -4.96 -4.09
N LEU A 236 12.91 -4.13 -5.09
CA LEU A 236 13.32 -2.73 -5.11
C LEU A 236 12.65 -1.94 -3.98
N LEU A 237 11.33 -2.05 -3.82
CA LEU A 237 10.61 -1.45 -2.69
C LEU A 237 11.14 -1.94 -1.34
N CYS A 238 11.42 -3.24 -1.19
CA CYS A 238 12.02 -3.78 0.03
C CYS A 238 13.34 -3.08 0.32
N SER A 239 14.27 -2.98 -0.64
CA SER A 239 15.56 -2.31 -0.44
C SER A 239 15.45 -0.81 -0.11
N LEU A 240 14.39 -0.15 -0.58
CA LEU A 240 14.13 1.26 -0.34
C LEU A 240 13.43 1.54 1.00
N LEU A 241 12.63 0.57 1.47
CA LEU A 241 11.86 0.66 2.71
C LEU A 241 12.54 -0.04 3.88
N GLU A 242 13.65 -0.75 3.64
CA GLU A 242 14.53 -1.34 4.64
C GLU A 242 15.19 -0.22 5.44
N ASN A 243 14.46 0.28 6.43
CA ASN A 243 14.91 1.29 7.37
C ASN A 243 15.14 0.62 8.72
N ASP A 244 16.20 1.04 9.40
CA ASP A 244 16.41 0.67 10.80
C ASP A 244 15.25 1.19 11.67
N CYS A 245 14.95 0.47 12.75
CA CYS A 245 13.92 0.88 13.71
C CYS A 245 14.30 2.14 14.52
N CYS A 246 15.52 2.67 14.32
CA CYS A 246 16.00 3.89 14.93
C CYS A 246 15.44 5.10 14.17
N PRO A 247 14.80 6.06 14.86
CA PRO A 247 14.36 7.27 14.20
C PRO A 247 15.59 8.02 13.63
N PRO A 248 15.44 8.70 12.48
CA PRO A 248 16.53 9.41 11.85
C PRO A 248 17.11 10.48 12.77
N ALA A 249 18.43 10.69 12.68
CA ALA A 249 19.12 11.73 13.43
C ALA A 249 18.52 13.10 13.09
N GLY A 250 18.21 13.90 14.12
CA GLY A 250 17.62 15.23 13.95
C GLY A 250 16.64 15.61 15.06
N ASP A 251 15.92 16.69 14.81
CA ASP A 251 14.95 17.25 15.76
C ASP A 251 13.65 16.42 15.79
N PRO A 252 13.20 15.94 16.97
CA PRO A 252 11.98 15.16 17.04
C PRO A 252 10.73 16.00 16.73
N CYS A 253 10.76 17.32 16.88
CA CYS A 253 9.60 18.19 16.67
C CYS A 253 9.09 18.16 15.23
N VAL A 254 7.78 18.37 15.04
CA VAL A 254 7.12 18.35 13.72
C VAL A 254 7.21 19.73 13.07
N PRO A 255 7.77 19.87 11.85
CA PRO A 255 7.68 21.12 11.11
C PRO A 255 6.24 21.33 10.66
N ILE A 256 5.67 22.50 10.93
CA ILE A 256 4.27 22.81 10.57
C ILE A 256 4.15 23.99 9.60
N ALA A 257 5.18 24.82 9.49
CA ALA A 257 5.27 25.89 8.50
C ALA A 257 6.73 26.35 8.29
N ALA A 258 7.00 26.90 7.11
CA ALA A 258 8.15 27.74 6.82
C ALA A 258 7.68 29.19 6.59
N LEU A 259 8.42 30.16 7.12
CA LEU A 259 8.10 31.57 7.02
C LEU A 259 9.26 32.35 6.42
N LEU A 260 8.95 33.26 5.52
CA LEU A 260 9.85 34.33 5.11
C LEU A 260 9.52 35.57 5.94
N LEU A 261 10.43 35.94 6.82
CA LEU A 261 10.36 37.17 7.59
C LEU A 261 11.16 38.24 6.85
N GLN A 262 10.55 39.38 6.57
CA GLN A 262 11.20 40.48 5.84
C GLN A 262 10.64 41.82 6.32
N GLY A 263 11.53 42.74 6.72
CA GLY A 263 11.13 44.09 7.11
C GLY A 263 10.14 44.16 8.28
N GLY A 264 10.25 43.25 9.25
CA GLY A 264 9.35 43.19 10.41
C GLY A 264 7.97 42.56 10.13
N GLU A 265 7.74 42.03 8.93
CA GLU A 265 6.51 41.36 8.54
C GLU A 265 6.73 39.91 8.11
N ILE A 266 5.66 39.11 8.16
CA ILE A 266 5.62 37.76 7.62
C ILE A 266 5.27 37.88 6.13
N ALA A 267 6.30 37.96 5.29
CA ALA A 267 6.14 38.19 3.86
C ALA A 267 5.58 36.96 3.11
N GLN A 268 5.94 35.75 3.54
CA GLN A 268 5.41 34.50 2.99
C GLN A 268 5.24 33.45 4.09
N LEU A 269 4.22 32.61 3.91
CA LEU A 269 3.90 31.48 4.77
C LEU A 269 3.66 30.24 3.89
N GLU A 270 4.55 29.26 3.97
CA GLU A 270 4.43 27.99 3.27
C GLU A 270 4.18 26.88 4.29
N THR A 271 3.08 26.14 4.12
CA THR A 271 2.68 25.08 5.05
C THR A 271 2.71 23.72 4.37
N CYS A 272 2.06 23.58 3.22
CA CYS A 272 1.86 22.32 2.51
C CYS A 272 3.16 21.62 2.15
N ARG A 273 4.20 22.34 1.71
CA ARG A 273 5.47 21.73 1.29
C ARG A 273 6.26 21.08 2.44
N TYR A 274 6.09 21.58 3.65
CA TYR A 274 6.94 21.22 4.81
C TYR A 274 6.19 20.56 5.96
N ARG A 275 4.86 20.50 5.90
CA ARG A 275 4.00 19.94 6.94
C ARG A 275 3.70 18.46 6.67
N PRO A 276 4.29 17.51 7.41
CA PRO A 276 4.03 16.10 7.20
C PRO A 276 2.59 15.80 7.62
N ARG A 277 1.87 15.00 6.84
CA ARG A 277 0.53 14.52 7.21
C ARG A 277 0.50 13.01 7.34
N ILE A 278 -0.09 12.54 8.42
CA ILE A 278 -0.39 11.12 8.64
C ILE A 278 -1.82 10.91 8.19
N TYR A 279 -2.00 10.16 7.11
CA TYR A 279 -3.32 9.83 6.57
C TYR A 279 -3.78 8.47 7.09
N SER A 280 -5.10 8.31 7.24
CA SER A 280 -5.67 7.00 7.53
C SER A 280 -5.61 6.10 6.29
N ASN A 281 -5.67 4.78 6.50
CA ASN A 281 -5.75 3.81 5.41
C ASN A 281 -6.95 4.06 4.49
N ALA A 282 -8.03 4.63 5.01
CA ALA A 282 -9.19 5.02 4.19
C ALA A 282 -8.84 6.15 3.21
N VAL A 283 -8.19 7.21 3.69
CA VAL A 283 -7.76 8.33 2.81
C VAL A 283 -6.70 7.86 1.81
N LEU A 284 -5.79 6.97 2.23
CA LEU A 284 -4.82 6.37 1.31
C LEU A 284 -5.52 5.57 0.20
N LEU A 285 -6.52 4.75 0.56
CA LEU A 285 -7.32 4.02 -0.42
C LEU A 285 -8.04 4.96 -1.37
N ASP A 286 -8.66 6.02 -0.87
CA ASP A 286 -9.35 7.02 -1.71
C ASP A 286 -8.38 7.70 -2.68
N LEU A 287 -7.15 8.03 -2.26
CA LEU A 287 -6.11 8.58 -3.13
C LEU A 287 -5.69 7.59 -4.21
N ILE A 288 -5.52 6.31 -3.86
CA ILE A 288 -5.18 5.25 -4.82
C ILE A 288 -6.31 5.08 -5.84
N LEU A 289 -7.56 5.06 -5.39
CA LEU A 289 -8.74 4.99 -6.27
C LEU A 289 -8.82 6.20 -7.20
N CYS A 290 -8.60 7.41 -6.67
CA CYS A 290 -8.57 8.64 -7.46
C CYS A 290 -7.46 8.63 -8.52
N LEU A 291 -6.26 8.15 -8.15
CA LEU A 291 -5.15 7.98 -9.07
C LEU A 291 -5.48 6.96 -10.17
N MET A 292 -6.09 5.83 -9.83
CA MET A 292 -6.51 4.83 -10.81
C MET A 292 -7.49 5.41 -11.83
N LEU A 293 -8.49 6.20 -11.38
CA LEU A 293 -9.43 6.87 -12.29
C LEU A 293 -8.69 7.82 -13.27
N ARG A 294 -7.69 8.55 -12.79
CA ARG A 294 -6.89 9.45 -13.66
C ARG A 294 -6.01 8.68 -14.64
N ILE A 295 -5.44 7.56 -14.22
CA ILE A 295 -4.67 6.69 -15.12
C ILE A 295 -5.60 6.10 -16.20
N GLU A 296 -6.82 5.70 -15.85
CA GLU A 296 -7.82 5.24 -16.81
C GLU A 296 -8.22 6.33 -17.81
N GLU A 297 -8.38 7.58 -17.38
CA GLU A 297 -8.65 8.71 -18.28
C GLU A 297 -7.47 8.98 -19.25
N CYS A 298 -6.23 8.96 -18.75
CA CYS A 298 -5.03 9.22 -19.54
C CYS A 298 -4.70 8.08 -20.53
N CYS A 299 -4.82 6.83 -20.08
CA CYS A 299 -4.42 5.65 -20.82
C CYS A 299 -5.59 4.95 -21.53
N GLY A 300 -6.83 5.37 -21.28
CA GLY A 300 -8.05 4.83 -21.88
C GLY A 300 -8.50 5.50 -23.18
N GLN A 301 -7.74 6.48 -23.69
CA GLN A 301 -8.04 7.06 -25.00
C GLN A 301 -7.65 6.07 -26.12
N PRO A 302 -8.57 5.74 -27.05
CA PRO A 302 -8.20 4.96 -28.22
C PRO A 302 -7.18 5.74 -29.04
N VAL A 303 -6.04 5.10 -29.33
CA VAL A 303 -5.05 5.61 -30.29
C VAL A 303 -5.79 6.04 -31.55
N PRO A 304 -5.65 7.29 -32.05
CA PRO A 304 -6.33 7.72 -33.26
C PRO A 304 -5.94 6.76 -34.37
N THR A 305 -6.95 6.05 -34.88
CA THR A 305 -6.77 5.09 -35.96
C THR A 305 -6.22 5.88 -37.16
N PRO A 306 -5.03 5.54 -37.70
CA PRO A 306 -4.52 6.25 -38.87
C PRO A 306 -5.54 6.08 -40.00
N SER A 307 -6.01 7.20 -40.53
CA SER A 307 -6.96 7.25 -41.64
C SER A 307 -6.46 6.35 -42.77
N PRO A 308 -7.27 5.42 -43.30
CA PRO A 308 -6.81 4.49 -44.33
C PRO A 308 -6.46 5.27 -45.60
N THR A 309 -5.18 5.27 -45.96
CA THR A 309 -4.71 5.70 -47.27
C THR A 309 -5.39 4.82 -48.34
N PRO A 310 -6.00 5.39 -49.39
CA PRO A 310 -6.71 4.60 -50.40
C PRO A 310 -5.76 3.59 -51.06
N ARG A 311 -6.12 2.31 -50.92
CA ARG A 311 -5.37 1.17 -51.46
C ARG A 311 -5.58 1.10 -52.97
N PRO A 312 -4.52 1.10 -53.80
CA PRO A 312 -4.65 0.91 -55.23
C PRO A 312 -5.06 -0.53 -55.57
N THR A 313 -5.93 -0.64 -56.57
CA THR A 313 -6.54 -1.84 -57.14
C THR A 313 -5.47 -2.85 -57.63
N PRO A 314 -5.62 -4.16 -57.38
CA PRO A 314 -4.58 -5.15 -57.65
C PRO A 314 -4.52 -5.59 -59.13
N THR A 315 -3.29 -5.73 -59.64
CA THR A 315 -2.98 -6.50 -60.86
C THR A 315 -2.51 -7.89 -60.44
N ALA A 316 -3.12 -8.93 -61.01
CA ALA A 316 -2.88 -10.34 -60.72
C ALA A 316 -1.47 -10.81 -61.12
N THR A 317 -0.87 -11.72 -60.36
CA THR A 317 0.14 -12.74 -60.77
C THR A 317 0.43 -13.71 -59.59
N PRO A 318 0.73 -15.02 -59.81
CA PRO A 318 0.20 -16.13 -59.01
C PRO A 318 1.06 -16.69 -57.85
N THR A 319 0.36 -17.45 -57.00
CA THR A 319 0.69 -18.18 -55.76
C THR A 319 1.75 -19.30 -55.89
N PRO A 320 2.54 -19.54 -54.81
CA PRO A 320 2.62 -20.88 -54.19
C PRO A 320 2.47 -20.87 -52.63
N PRO A 321 2.33 -22.05 -51.97
CA PRO A 321 1.28 -22.30 -50.94
C PRO A 321 1.84 -22.52 -49.49
N PRO A 322 1.08 -23.02 -48.48
CA PRO A 322 0.85 -22.36 -47.20
C PRO A 322 1.65 -22.93 -46.00
N THR A 323 1.83 -22.15 -44.93
CA THR A 323 1.93 -22.71 -43.56
C THR A 323 1.35 -21.70 -42.55
N PRO A 324 0.42 -22.13 -41.66
CA PRO A 324 -0.41 -21.24 -40.88
C PRO A 324 0.23 -20.88 -39.53
N THR A 325 0.05 -19.64 -39.10
CA THR A 325 -0.09 -19.34 -37.66
C THR A 325 -1.07 -18.18 -37.51
N PRO A 326 -2.24 -18.37 -36.88
CA PRO A 326 -3.23 -17.31 -36.72
C PRO A 326 -2.78 -16.34 -35.63
N ILE A 327 -2.75 -15.05 -35.96
CA ILE A 327 -2.75 -13.95 -34.99
C ILE A 327 -4.23 -13.63 -34.70
N PRO A 328 -4.67 -13.58 -33.42
CA PRO A 328 -6.08 -13.41 -33.06
C PRO A 328 -6.59 -12.02 -33.43
N SER A 329 -7.72 -11.98 -34.14
CA SER A 329 -8.44 -10.77 -34.52
C SER A 329 -9.12 -10.13 -33.31
N LEU A 330 -8.84 -8.84 -33.10
CA LEU A 330 -9.52 -7.96 -32.16
C LEU A 330 -10.98 -7.77 -32.62
N GLY A 331 -11.88 -8.59 -32.09
CA GLY A 331 -13.31 -8.57 -32.40
C GLY A 331 -14.09 -9.75 -31.81
N SER A 332 -13.46 -10.61 -31.00
CA SER A 332 -14.13 -11.78 -30.43
C SER A 332 -15.12 -11.36 -29.34
N THR A 333 -16.41 -11.60 -29.61
CA THR A 333 -17.46 -11.70 -28.60
C THR A 333 -17.02 -12.62 -27.46
N LEU A 334 -17.31 -12.22 -26.22
CA LEU A 334 -16.99 -13.02 -25.04
C LEU A 334 -17.76 -14.33 -25.07
N ARG A 335 -17.08 -15.46 -24.99
CA ARG A 335 -17.67 -16.82 -25.05
C ARG A 335 -17.01 -17.73 -24.04
N VAL A 336 -17.74 -18.71 -23.51
CA VAL A 336 -17.17 -19.77 -22.68
C VAL A 336 -16.42 -20.74 -23.57
N ARG A 337 -15.09 -20.86 -23.41
CA ARG A 337 -14.25 -21.84 -24.11
C ARG A 337 -14.41 -23.25 -23.56
N GLY A 338 -14.59 -23.36 -22.24
CA GLY A 338 -14.75 -24.64 -21.57
C GLY A 338 -14.78 -24.50 -20.06
N VAL A 339 -15.24 -25.55 -19.40
CA VAL A 339 -15.39 -25.62 -17.94
C VAL A 339 -14.60 -26.81 -17.42
N SER A 340 -13.92 -26.66 -16.29
CA SER A 340 -13.32 -27.78 -15.57
C SER A 340 -13.61 -27.74 -14.07
N LEU A 341 -13.80 -28.92 -13.50
CA LEU A 341 -13.93 -29.13 -12.06
C LEU A 341 -12.56 -29.53 -11.52
N ILE A 342 -12.09 -28.82 -10.51
CA ILE A 342 -10.76 -29.03 -9.93
C ILE A 342 -10.88 -29.25 -8.41
N ASN A 343 -9.92 -29.99 -7.84
CA ASN A 343 -9.82 -30.13 -6.39
C ASN A 343 -9.11 -28.93 -5.76
N ALA A 344 -9.07 -28.87 -4.41
CA ALA A 344 -8.37 -27.81 -3.67
C ALA A 344 -6.85 -27.74 -3.96
N ALA A 345 -6.24 -28.82 -4.46
CA ALA A 345 -4.84 -28.85 -4.89
C ALA A 345 -4.63 -28.32 -6.33
N GLY A 346 -5.70 -27.90 -7.01
CA GLY A 346 -5.66 -27.34 -8.37
C GLY A 346 -5.61 -28.37 -9.49
N ALA A 347 -5.72 -29.67 -9.18
CA ALA A 347 -5.74 -30.74 -10.18
C ALA A 347 -7.10 -30.79 -10.90
N SER A 348 -7.06 -30.85 -12.23
CA SER A 348 -8.26 -30.97 -13.06
C SER A 348 -8.85 -32.38 -12.98
N LEU A 349 -10.07 -32.50 -12.48
CA LEU A 349 -10.76 -33.77 -12.25
C LEU A 349 -11.61 -34.16 -13.46
N GLN A 350 -12.38 -33.21 -13.98
CA GLN A 350 -13.23 -33.41 -15.15
C GLN A 350 -13.34 -32.09 -15.93
N SER A 351 -13.46 -32.18 -17.25
CA SER A 351 -13.72 -31.03 -18.13
C SER A 351 -14.98 -31.26 -18.94
N LEU A 352 -15.73 -30.19 -19.16
CA LEU A 352 -16.92 -30.16 -20.00
C LEU A 352 -16.48 -30.01 -21.46
N ASN A 353 -16.67 -31.07 -22.25
CA ASN A 353 -16.35 -31.04 -23.67
C ASN A 353 -17.55 -30.58 -24.52
N GLU A 354 -18.77 -30.73 -24.01
CA GLU A 354 -20.02 -30.32 -24.65
C GLU A 354 -20.98 -29.79 -23.57
N PRO A 355 -21.70 -28.67 -23.77
CA PRO A 355 -22.51 -28.04 -22.71
C PRO A 355 -23.61 -28.94 -22.12
N GLY A 356 -24.20 -29.82 -22.95
CA GLY A 356 -25.21 -30.81 -22.53
C GLY A 356 -24.63 -32.14 -22.04
N GLY A 357 -23.30 -32.28 -21.98
CA GLY A 357 -22.64 -33.50 -21.53
C GLY A 357 -22.81 -33.73 -20.03
N ALA A 358 -23.06 -34.97 -19.63
CA ALA A 358 -23.14 -35.33 -18.22
C ALA A 358 -21.73 -35.33 -17.58
N MET A 359 -21.47 -34.41 -16.67
CA MET A 359 -20.30 -34.49 -15.79
C MET A 359 -20.64 -35.29 -14.53
N GLN A 360 -19.85 -36.32 -14.23
CA GLN A 360 -20.06 -37.24 -13.12
C GLN A 360 -18.76 -37.46 -12.37
N LEU A 361 -18.74 -37.11 -11.09
CA LEU A 361 -17.58 -37.25 -10.22
C LEU A 361 -17.94 -38.08 -8.99
N SER A 362 -16.96 -38.77 -8.44
CA SER A 362 -17.06 -39.42 -7.13
C SER A 362 -16.73 -38.43 -6.02
N ARG A 363 -17.39 -38.54 -4.87
CA ARG A 363 -17.00 -37.83 -3.63
C ARG A 363 -15.52 -37.94 -3.29
N GLN A 364 -14.86 -39.05 -3.64
CA GLN A 364 -13.44 -39.27 -3.38
C GLN A 364 -12.52 -38.30 -4.15
N GLN A 365 -12.99 -37.73 -5.26
CA GLN A 365 -12.20 -36.79 -6.07
C GLN A 365 -12.14 -35.39 -5.46
N ALA A 366 -12.97 -35.09 -4.45
CA ALA A 366 -12.95 -33.85 -3.66
C ALA A 366 -12.98 -32.57 -4.53
N ALA A 367 -13.86 -32.52 -5.54
CA ALA A 367 -14.08 -31.33 -6.36
C ALA A 367 -14.46 -30.16 -5.46
N SER A 368 -13.74 -29.04 -5.56
CA SER A 368 -13.92 -27.87 -4.67
C SER A 368 -14.07 -26.57 -5.45
N VAL A 369 -13.63 -26.53 -6.70
CA VAL A 369 -13.58 -25.32 -7.52
C VAL A 369 -14.10 -25.61 -8.93
N ILE A 370 -14.89 -24.69 -9.47
CA ILE A 370 -15.36 -24.66 -10.85
C ILE A 370 -14.54 -23.60 -11.60
N ARG A 371 -13.74 -24.02 -12.57
CA ARG A 371 -12.97 -23.13 -13.44
C ARG A 371 -13.68 -22.99 -14.79
N VAL A 372 -13.89 -21.77 -15.23
CA VAL A 372 -14.43 -21.44 -16.55
C VAL A 372 -13.36 -20.69 -17.33
N ASN A 373 -13.05 -21.16 -18.53
CA ASN A 373 -12.16 -20.47 -19.46
C ASN A 373 -12.99 -19.77 -20.53
N PHE A 374 -12.55 -18.58 -20.96
CA PHE A 374 -13.25 -17.75 -21.93
C PHE A 374 -12.42 -17.55 -23.21
N VAL A 375 -13.13 -17.25 -24.30
CA VAL A 375 -12.60 -16.66 -25.54
C VAL A 375 -13.06 -15.20 -25.56
N GLY A 376 -12.14 -14.28 -25.83
CA GLY A 376 -12.39 -12.84 -25.62
C GLY A 376 -11.90 -12.37 -24.24
N ALA A 377 -11.80 -11.06 -24.06
CA ALA A 377 -11.27 -10.46 -22.83
C ALA A 377 -12.41 -10.25 -21.83
N LEU A 378 -12.56 -11.16 -20.86
CA LEU A 378 -13.50 -11.05 -19.73
C LEU A 378 -13.20 -9.79 -18.89
N ASP A 379 -14.22 -9.07 -18.44
CA ASP A 379 -14.11 -8.11 -17.32
C ASP A 379 -14.34 -8.85 -15.99
N PRO A 380 -13.29 -9.11 -15.18
CA PRO A 380 -13.39 -9.87 -13.94
C PRO A 380 -14.37 -9.27 -12.93
N ARG A 381 -14.61 -7.95 -12.98
CA ARG A 381 -15.48 -7.24 -12.03
C ARG A 381 -16.95 -7.62 -12.20
N THR A 382 -17.31 -8.16 -13.36
CA THR A 382 -18.68 -8.55 -13.70
C THR A 382 -19.01 -9.99 -13.32
N VAL A 383 -18.02 -10.76 -12.83
CA VAL A 383 -18.21 -12.13 -12.33
C VAL A 383 -18.41 -12.10 -10.82
N VAL A 384 -19.66 -12.26 -10.38
CA VAL A 384 -20.06 -12.12 -8.98
C VAL A 384 -20.72 -13.40 -8.51
N ALA A 385 -20.24 -13.89 -7.36
CA ALA A 385 -20.85 -14.94 -6.56
C ALA A 385 -20.71 -14.55 -5.08
N GLY A 386 -21.51 -15.14 -4.19
CA GLY A 386 -21.48 -14.81 -2.78
C GLY A 386 -22.06 -15.89 -1.88
N VAL A 387 -22.30 -15.51 -0.62
CA VAL A 387 -22.76 -16.38 0.44
C VAL A 387 -24.12 -15.87 0.95
N PRO A 388 -25.25 -16.44 0.49
CA PRO A 388 -26.59 -15.96 0.88
C PRO A 388 -26.81 -15.96 2.40
N ALA A 389 -26.24 -16.94 3.10
CA ALA A 389 -26.30 -17.03 4.56
C ALA A 389 -25.62 -15.85 5.30
N ARG A 390 -24.78 -15.06 4.62
CA ARG A 390 -24.15 -13.84 5.16
C ARG A 390 -24.88 -12.55 4.75
N GLY A 391 -26.01 -12.66 4.06
CA GLY A 391 -26.82 -11.52 3.61
C GLY A 391 -26.53 -11.05 2.19
N ASP A 392 -25.69 -11.75 1.42
CA ASP A 392 -25.48 -11.46 0.01
C ASP A 392 -26.75 -11.79 -0.80
N ASP A 393 -27.22 -10.86 -1.63
CA ASP A 393 -28.42 -11.04 -2.46
C ASP A 393 -28.14 -11.94 -3.68
N PRO A 394 -28.73 -13.16 -3.77
CA PRO A 394 -28.46 -14.08 -4.87
C PRO A 394 -28.96 -13.59 -6.23
N ASN A 395 -29.85 -12.61 -6.26
CA ASN A 395 -30.28 -11.97 -7.51
C ASN A 395 -29.15 -11.18 -8.16
N LYS A 396 -28.14 -10.75 -7.39
CA LYS A 396 -26.98 -10.02 -7.91
C LYS A 396 -25.85 -10.91 -8.43
N PHE A 397 -25.94 -12.23 -8.24
CA PHE A 397 -24.90 -13.15 -8.71
C PHE A 397 -24.99 -13.37 -10.21
N THR A 398 -23.86 -13.24 -10.90
CA THR A 398 -23.71 -13.54 -12.33
C THR A 398 -23.11 -14.92 -12.55
N PHE A 399 -22.47 -15.50 -11.53
CA PHE A 399 -22.01 -16.89 -11.48
C PHE A 399 -22.80 -17.62 -10.39
N LEU A 400 -23.85 -18.32 -10.80
CA LEU A 400 -24.79 -19.01 -9.91
C LEU A 400 -24.50 -20.51 -9.91
N VAL A 401 -24.45 -21.11 -8.71
CA VAL A 401 -24.35 -22.56 -8.54
C VAL A 401 -25.50 -22.99 -7.65
N GLU A 402 -26.37 -23.83 -8.15
CA GLU A 402 -27.55 -24.34 -7.44
C GLU A 402 -27.42 -25.83 -7.22
N ARG A 403 -27.90 -26.32 -6.08
CA ARG A 403 -27.94 -27.77 -5.79
C ARG A 403 -29.40 -28.21 -5.73
N LYS A 404 -29.77 -29.19 -6.54
CA LYS A 404 -31.14 -29.70 -6.59
C LYS A 404 -31.49 -30.45 -5.30
N GLY A 405 -32.59 -30.06 -4.66
CA GLY A 405 -33.07 -30.67 -3.42
C GLY A 405 -32.18 -30.34 -2.21
N SER A 406 -31.62 -29.14 -2.14
CA SER A 406 -30.65 -28.76 -1.12
C SER A 406 -31.28 -28.24 0.18
N ALA A 407 -30.43 -28.10 1.22
CA ALA A 407 -30.75 -27.41 2.47
C ALA A 407 -30.20 -25.96 2.48
N TYR A 408 -29.73 -25.44 1.33
CA TYR A 408 -29.20 -24.08 1.25
C TYR A 408 -30.32 -23.05 1.12
N PRO A 409 -30.18 -21.85 1.71
CA PRO A 409 -31.11 -20.76 1.48
C PRO A 409 -31.24 -20.47 -0.02
N GLN A 410 -32.47 -20.55 -0.55
CA GLN A 410 -32.78 -20.34 -1.97
C GLN A 410 -32.08 -21.31 -2.94
N ASP A 411 -31.67 -22.49 -2.47
CA ASP A 411 -30.97 -23.53 -3.25
C ASP A 411 -29.61 -23.13 -3.85
N VAL A 412 -29.08 -21.96 -3.48
CA VAL A 412 -27.80 -21.44 -3.97
C VAL A 412 -26.64 -21.91 -3.09
N VAL A 413 -25.65 -22.53 -3.72
CA VAL A 413 -24.42 -23.01 -3.07
C VAL A 413 -23.51 -21.81 -2.76
N PRO A 414 -23.09 -21.61 -1.50
CA PRO A 414 -22.29 -20.46 -1.12
C PRO A 414 -20.85 -20.57 -1.63
N GLY A 415 -20.35 -19.55 -2.33
CA GLY A 415 -18.97 -19.57 -2.83
C GLY A 415 -18.40 -18.20 -3.17
N THR A 416 -17.11 -18.17 -3.46
CA THR A 416 -16.36 -16.96 -3.77
C THR A 416 -15.63 -17.08 -5.09
N ILE A 417 -15.38 -15.95 -5.75
CA ILE A 417 -14.58 -15.90 -6.98
C ILE A 417 -13.11 -15.69 -6.60
N THR A 418 -12.24 -16.68 -6.81
CA THR A 418 -10.84 -16.66 -6.32
C THR A 418 -9.78 -16.48 -7.42
N GLY A 419 -10.18 -16.45 -8.69
CA GLY A 419 -9.22 -16.41 -9.81
C GLY A 419 -9.79 -15.89 -11.13
N ALA A 420 -10.50 -14.76 -11.10
CA ALA A 420 -11.00 -14.10 -12.30
C ALA A 420 -9.96 -13.18 -12.96
N ASN A 421 -9.67 -13.41 -14.23
CA ASN A 421 -8.81 -12.58 -15.07
C ASN A 421 -9.39 -12.50 -16.50
N ALA A 422 -8.69 -11.88 -17.44
CA ALA A 422 -9.21 -11.68 -18.80
C ALA A 422 -9.57 -12.97 -19.57
N ALA A 423 -9.10 -14.15 -19.13
CA ALA A 423 -9.30 -15.42 -19.84
C ALA A 423 -9.99 -16.52 -19.01
N GLN A 424 -10.14 -16.36 -17.69
CA GLN A 424 -10.76 -17.38 -16.83
C GLN A 424 -11.44 -16.78 -15.61
N ALA A 425 -12.38 -17.53 -15.02
CA ALA A 425 -12.94 -17.27 -13.69
C ALA A 425 -13.04 -18.57 -12.89
N GLN A 426 -12.87 -18.49 -11.57
CA GLN A 426 -12.91 -19.65 -10.68
C GLN A 426 -13.88 -19.40 -9.53
N PHE A 427 -14.91 -20.24 -9.43
CA PHE A 427 -15.81 -20.28 -8.29
C PHE A 427 -15.31 -21.33 -7.31
N GLN A 428 -15.05 -20.93 -6.07
CA GLN A 428 -14.63 -21.82 -4.99
C GLN A 428 -15.77 -22.01 -3.99
N PHE A 429 -16.14 -23.27 -3.73
CA PHE A 429 -17.12 -23.60 -2.72
C PHE A 429 -16.52 -23.40 -1.31
N ILE A 430 -17.25 -22.71 -0.43
CA ILE A 430 -16.69 -22.25 0.86
C ILE A 430 -16.67 -23.34 1.96
N ASP A 431 -17.58 -24.31 1.90
CA ASP A 431 -17.76 -25.32 2.96
C ASP A 431 -16.98 -26.64 2.71
N GLY A 432 -15.97 -26.62 1.82
CA GLY A 432 -15.13 -27.78 1.50
C GLY A 432 -15.45 -28.37 0.13
N PRO A 433 -15.09 -29.64 -0.19
CA PRO A 433 -15.46 -30.18 -1.49
C PRO A 433 -16.99 -30.30 -1.62
N PHE A 434 -17.50 -30.12 -2.85
CA PHE A 434 -18.92 -30.20 -3.14
C PHE A 434 -19.49 -31.55 -2.64
N PRO A 435 -20.56 -31.55 -1.82
CA PRO A 435 -21.19 -32.79 -1.35
C PRO A 435 -21.85 -33.56 -2.49
N ALA A 436 -22.22 -34.83 -2.24
CA ALA A 436 -22.97 -35.62 -3.21
C ALA A 436 -24.29 -34.93 -3.58
N GLY A 437 -24.65 -34.90 -4.87
CA GLY A 437 -25.86 -34.25 -5.37
C GLY A 437 -25.75 -33.83 -6.83
N GLU A 438 -26.88 -33.33 -7.34
CA GLU A 438 -26.97 -32.74 -8.68
C GLU A 438 -26.83 -31.22 -8.56
N TYR A 439 -25.93 -30.65 -9.36
CA TYR A 439 -25.66 -29.22 -9.39
C TYR A 439 -25.99 -28.63 -10.76
N LEU A 440 -26.61 -27.47 -10.76
CA LEU A 440 -26.86 -26.64 -11.95
C LEU A 440 -26.03 -25.35 -11.82
N VAL A 441 -25.29 -25.02 -12.86
CA VAL A 441 -24.47 -23.80 -12.88
C VAL A 441 -24.97 -22.90 -13.99
N THR A 442 -25.18 -21.62 -13.65
CA THR A 442 -25.63 -20.59 -14.60
C THR A 442 -24.64 -19.43 -14.60
N LEU A 443 -24.10 -19.14 -15.78
CA LEU A 443 -23.34 -17.91 -16.05
C LEU A 443 -24.27 -16.93 -16.77
N ALA A 444 -24.59 -15.81 -16.13
CA ALA A 444 -25.55 -14.84 -16.64
C ALA A 444 -24.92 -13.99 -17.75
N GLY A 445 -25.31 -14.20 -19.01
CA GLY A 445 -24.94 -13.33 -20.13
C GLY A 445 -26.03 -12.34 -20.53
N THR A 446 -27.27 -12.53 -20.07
CA THR A 446 -28.34 -11.54 -20.22
C THR A 446 -28.72 -10.96 -18.85
N PRO A 447 -28.75 -9.62 -18.70
CA PRO A 447 -29.20 -9.01 -17.46
C PRO A 447 -30.70 -9.26 -17.28
N ASP A 448 -31.11 -9.60 -16.06
CA ASP A 448 -32.53 -9.74 -15.71
C ASP A 448 -32.97 -8.50 -14.93
N ALA A 449 -33.67 -7.59 -15.62
CA ALA A 449 -34.13 -6.35 -15.04
C ALA A 449 -35.23 -6.55 -13.97
N ALA A 450 -35.97 -7.66 -13.99
CA ALA A 450 -37.06 -7.91 -13.05
C ALA A 450 -36.55 -8.20 -11.64
N ILE A 451 -35.43 -8.91 -11.54
CA ILE A 451 -34.76 -9.22 -10.28
C ILE A 451 -33.48 -8.38 -10.07
N GLY A 452 -33.12 -7.55 -11.05
CA GLY A 452 -31.93 -6.71 -11.03
C GLY A 452 -30.61 -7.48 -11.12
N ARG A 453 -30.58 -8.61 -11.84
CA ARG A 453 -29.37 -9.41 -12.09
C ARG A 453 -28.54 -8.79 -13.21
N PRO A 454 -27.24 -8.52 -12.99
CA PRO A 454 -26.35 -8.05 -14.05
C PRO A 454 -25.90 -9.20 -14.97
N ALA A 455 -25.21 -8.86 -16.05
CA ALA A 455 -24.58 -9.83 -16.96
C ALA A 455 -23.05 -9.83 -16.78
N ILE A 456 -22.43 -10.95 -17.11
CA ILE A 456 -20.98 -11.07 -17.32
C ILE A 456 -20.64 -10.35 -18.62
N LEU A 457 -19.69 -9.41 -18.55
CA LEU A 457 -19.28 -8.59 -19.67
C LEU A 457 -17.82 -8.84 -20.04
N ALA A 458 -17.49 -8.59 -21.31
CA ALA A 458 -16.12 -8.38 -21.74
C ALA A 458 -15.64 -6.97 -21.36
N MET A 459 -14.32 -6.76 -21.42
CA MET A 459 -13.68 -5.45 -21.22
C MET A 459 -14.18 -4.37 -22.19
N ASN A 460 -14.75 -4.76 -23.34
CA ASN A 460 -15.39 -3.84 -24.29
C ASN A 460 -16.87 -3.54 -23.99
N GLY A 461 -17.40 -4.03 -22.86
CA GLY A 461 -18.80 -3.85 -22.44
C GLY A 461 -19.80 -4.78 -23.11
N SER A 462 -19.39 -5.63 -24.07
CA SER A 462 -20.29 -6.62 -24.67
C SER A 462 -20.60 -7.75 -23.69
N ALA A 463 -21.86 -8.19 -23.67
CA ALA A 463 -22.28 -9.28 -22.80
C ALA A 463 -21.75 -10.64 -23.29
N LEU A 464 -21.67 -11.62 -22.39
CA LEU A 464 -21.35 -13.01 -22.71
C LEU A 464 -22.34 -13.56 -23.74
N ASP A 465 -21.82 -14.09 -24.86
CA ASP A 465 -22.54 -14.90 -25.87
C ASP A 465 -22.63 -16.33 -25.32
N GLY A 466 -23.62 -16.54 -24.47
CA GLY A 466 -23.67 -17.62 -23.48
C GLY A 466 -24.48 -18.84 -23.90
N GLU A 467 -25.11 -18.87 -25.08
CA GLU A 467 -25.99 -19.99 -25.47
C GLU A 467 -25.22 -21.34 -25.43
N PRO A 468 -25.72 -22.35 -24.69
CA PRO A 468 -25.02 -23.62 -24.47
C PRO A 468 -25.23 -24.61 -25.63
N THR A 469 -25.02 -24.17 -26.87
CA THR A 469 -25.19 -25.01 -28.09
C THR A 469 -23.91 -25.76 -28.47
N GLN A 470 -22.75 -25.15 -28.27
CA GLN A 470 -21.42 -25.72 -28.54
C GLN A 470 -20.35 -25.03 -27.68
N LEU A 471 -19.10 -25.49 -27.73
CA LEU A 471 -17.95 -24.78 -27.16
C LEU A 471 -16.99 -24.36 -28.28
N PRO A 472 -16.51 -23.11 -28.34
CA PRO A 472 -16.88 -21.97 -27.48
C PRO A 472 -18.38 -21.63 -27.56
N SER A 473 -18.98 -21.20 -26.44
CA SER A 473 -20.42 -20.94 -26.32
C SER A 473 -20.92 -19.89 -27.30
N GLY A 474 -22.25 -19.84 -27.46
CA GLY A 474 -22.91 -18.75 -28.14
C GLY A 474 -23.30 -19.01 -29.59
N ASN A 475 -24.06 -18.07 -30.14
CA ASN A 475 -24.60 -18.10 -31.50
C ASN A 475 -23.99 -17.03 -32.42
N GLY A 476 -23.15 -16.13 -31.91
CA GLY A 476 -22.71 -14.95 -32.69
C GLY A 476 -23.05 -13.62 -32.06
N ALA A 477 -24.04 -13.58 -31.17
CA ALA A 477 -24.60 -12.36 -30.63
C ALA A 477 -24.38 -12.25 -29.11
N PRO A 478 -23.96 -11.09 -28.58
CA PRO A 478 -23.87 -10.88 -27.13
C PRO A 478 -25.23 -11.14 -26.44
N GLY A 479 -25.22 -11.94 -25.37
CA GLY A 479 -26.41 -12.35 -24.63
C GLY A 479 -26.52 -13.86 -24.45
N GLY A 480 -27.56 -14.30 -23.74
CA GLY A 480 -27.77 -15.72 -23.43
C GLY A 480 -27.01 -16.17 -22.19
N ASN A 481 -27.59 -17.10 -21.45
CA ASN A 481 -26.97 -17.66 -20.24
C ASN A 481 -26.29 -18.98 -20.57
N PHE A 482 -25.05 -19.15 -20.11
CA PHE A 482 -24.36 -20.44 -20.24
C PHE A 482 -24.72 -21.31 -19.04
N VAL A 483 -25.43 -22.40 -19.31
CA VAL A 483 -25.94 -23.32 -18.29
C VAL A 483 -25.36 -24.70 -18.52
N PHE A 484 -24.87 -25.33 -17.45
CA PHE A 484 -24.43 -26.74 -17.48
C PHE A 484 -24.69 -27.40 -16.12
N SER A 485 -24.68 -28.72 -16.10
CA SER A 485 -24.91 -29.51 -14.87
C SER A 485 -23.80 -30.50 -14.60
N PHE A 486 -23.59 -30.84 -13.32
CA PHE A 486 -22.73 -31.94 -12.91
C PHE A 486 -23.29 -32.69 -11.70
N ILE A 487 -22.89 -33.95 -11.54
CA ILE A 487 -23.35 -34.83 -10.49
C ILE A 487 -22.14 -35.30 -9.68
N ILE A 488 -22.29 -35.30 -8.35
CA ILE A 488 -21.33 -35.92 -7.42
C ILE A 488 -22.01 -37.12 -6.74
N GLY A 489 -21.46 -38.32 -6.94
CA GLY A 489 -21.92 -39.60 -6.37
C GLY A 489 -21.30 -39.97 -5.02
#